data_AF-A0A085BGC1-F1
#
_entry.id   AF-A0A085BGC1-F1
#
_cell.length_a   1.000
_cell.length_b   1.000
_cell.length_c   1.000
_cell.angle_alpha   90.00
_cell.angle_beta   90.00
_cell.angle_gamma   90.00
#
_symmetry.space_group_name_H-M   'P 1'
#
loop_
_entity.id
_entity.type
_entity.pdbx_description
1 polymer ?
#
loop_
_entity_poly.entity_id
_entity_poly.type
_entity_poly.pdbx_seq_one_letter_code
_entity_poly.pdbx_strand_id
1 'polypeptide(L)' 'MVNIFRSFIPDDRLDEETYIIGEVSRGTKVDHFQTVRKTKKGKLVPLSLTVFPVIDEGGNIIGASKNASQLQIL' A
#
# COMPACT_ATOMS: atom_id res chain seq x y z
N MET A 1 5.72 -6.92 -9.59
CA MET A 1 5.09 -6.88 -8.25
C MET A 1 3.80 -7.69 -8.27
N VAL A 2 3.63 -8.64 -7.35
CA VAL A 2 2.41 -9.47 -7.24
C VAL A 2 1.50 -8.90 -6.16
N ASN A 3 0.20 -8.85 -6.42
CA ASN A 3 -0.80 -8.31 -5.49
C ASN A 3 -1.28 -9.41 -4.52
N ILE A 4 -0.65 -9.49 -3.35
CA ILE A 4 -0.91 -10.52 -2.32
C ILE A 4 -1.93 -10.02 -1.27
N PHE A 5 -2.32 -8.74 -1.30
CA PHE A 5 -3.14 -8.13 -0.24
C PHE A 5 -4.57 -7.78 -0.65
N ARG A 6 -4.98 -8.08 -1.89
CA ARG A 6 -6.32 -7.78 -2.43
C ARG A 6 -7.47 -8.13 -1.49
N SER A 7 -7.38 -9.24 -0.73
CA SER A 7 -8.42 -9.67 0.22
C SER A 7 -8.64 -8.70 1.40
N PHE A 8 -7.65 -7.86 1.71
CA PHE A 8 -7.74 -6.82 2.74
C PHE A 8 -8.18 -5.47 2.18
N ILE A 9 -8.48 -5.37 0.88
CA ILE A 9 -8.88 -4.12 0.24
C ILE A 9 -10.38 -4.16 -0.02
N PRO A 10 -11.15 -3.15 0.42
CA PRO A 10 -12.55 -2.99 0.02
C PRO A 10 -12.66 -2.94 -1.51
N ASP A 11 -13.72 -3.53 -2.06
CA ASP A 11 -13.83 -3.75 -3.50
C ASP A 11 -13.94 -2.41 -4.27
N ASP A 12 -14.50 -1.38 -3.62
CA ASP A 12 -14.59 0.01 -4.08
C ASP A 12 -13.27 0.79 -4.00
N ARG A 13 -12.20 0.17 -3.50
CA ARG A 13 -10.89 0.79 -3.25
C ARG A 13 -9.73 0.06 -3.90
N LEU A 14 -10.00 -0.87 -4.81
CA LEU A 14 -8.99 -1.63 -5.52
C LEU A 14 -8.04 -0.74 -6.35
N ASP A 15 -8.55 0.38 -6.86
CA ASP A 15 -7.76 1.33 -7.66
C ASP A 15 -6.66 2.04 -6.85
N GLU A 16 -6.79 2.11 -5.52
CA GLU A 16 -5.74 2.62 -4.63
C GLU A 16 -4.44 1.80 -4.79
N GLU A 17 -4.57 0.48 -4.99
CA GLU A 17 -3.42 -0.38 -5.16
C GLU A 17 -2.77 -0.21 -6.53
N THR A 18 -3.58 0.00 -7.58
CA THR A 18 -3.08 0.37 -8.91
C THR A 18 -2.25 1.66 -8.85
N TYR A 19 -2.74 2.67 -8.14
CA TYR A 19 -2.02 3.92 -7.90
C TYR A 19 -0.69 3.68 -7.17
N ILE A 20 -0.74 2.99 -6.02
CA ILE A 20 0.46 2.71 -5.21
C ILE A 20 1.52 1.95 -6.01
N ILE A 21 1.12 0.92 -6.75
CA ILE A 21 2.02 0.13 -7.59
C ILE A 21 2.63 1.00 -8.68
N GLY A 22 1.84 1.87 -9.30
CA GLY A 22 2.30 2.80 -10.34
C GLY A 22 3.38 3.76 -9.83
N GLU A 23 3.17 4.38 -8.67
CA GLU A 23 4.16 5.26 -8.04
C GLU A 23 5.44 4.50 -7.69
N VAL A 24 5.32 3.37 -7.01
CA VAL A 24 6.48 2.60 -6.55
C VAL A 24 7.29 2.05 -7.72
N SER A 25 6.63 1.63 -8.81
CA SER A 25 7.29 1.16 -10.03
C SER A 25 8.08 2.27 -10.75
N ARG A 26 7.80 3.55 -10.44
CA ARG A 26 8.59 4.70 -10.91
C ARG A 26 9.70 5.11 -9.94
N GLY A 27 9.85 4.39 -8.82
CA GLY A 27 10.80 4.73 -7.76
C GLY A 27 10.27 5.78 -6.79
N THR A 28 8.98 6.13 -6.88
CA THR A 28 8.35 7.11 -6.00
C THR A 28 7.88 6.43 -4.71
N LYS A 29 8.33 6.95 -3.58
CA LYS A 29 7.75 6.62 -2.26
C LYS A 29 6.33 7.15 -2.18
N VAL A 30 5.38 6.31 -1.79
CA VAL A 30 4.04 6.76 -1.37
C VAL A 30 4.07 6.96 0.13
N ASP A 31 3.76 8.17 0.60
CA ASP A 31 3.75 8.49 2.02
C ASP A 31 2.37 8.95 2.49
N HIS A 32 2.09 8.73 3.78
CA HIS A 32 0.86 9.15 4.45
C HIS A 32 -0.44 8.88 3.66
N PHE A 33 -0.51 7.77 2.94
CA PHE A 33 -1.66 7.42 2.12
C PHE A 33 -2.79 6.91 3.02
N GLN A 34 -3.79 7.76 3.26
CA GLN A 34 -4.94 7.42 4.07
C GLN A 34 -5.87 6.48 3.30
N THR A 35 -6.20 5.35 3.93
CA THR A 35 -7.08 4.33 3.33
C THR A 35 -7.89 3.62 4.41
N VAL A 36 -8.82 2.78 3.96
CA VAL A 36 -9.57 1.84 4.78
C VAL A 36 -9.29 0.43 4.27
N ARG A 37 -8.92 -0.48 5.17
CA ARG A 37 -8.66 -1.88 4.87
C ARG A 37 -9.60 -2.81 5.65
N LYS A 38 -9.85 -3.99 5.11
CA LYS A 38 -10.55 -5.09 5.78
C LYS A 38 -9.55 -5.84 6.68
N THR A 39 -9.95 -6.16 7.90
CA THR A 39 -9.28 -7.18 8.72
C THR A 39 -9.54 -8.57 8.14
N LYS A 40 -8.85 -9.61 8.65
CA LYS A 40 -9.17 -11.01 8.33
C LYS A 40 -10.65 -11.39 8.61
N LYS A 41 -11.32 -10.70 9.54
CA LYS A 41 -12.73 -10.88 9.86
C LYS A 41 -13.68 -9.95 9.07
N GLY A 42 -13.17 -9.22 8.07
CA GLY A 42 -13.96 -8.32 7.23
C GLY A 42 -14.23 -6.93 7.83
N LYS A 43 -13.92 -6.67 9.12
CA LYS A 43 -14.07 -5.34 9.73
C LYS A 43 -13.23 -4.30 9.00
N LEU A 44 -13.80 -3.13 8.72
CA LEU A 44 -13.10 -1.99 8.14
C LEU A 44 -12.26 -1.25 9.20
N VAL A 45 -11.01 -0.92 8.85
CA VAL A 45 -10.06 -0.21 9.71
C VAL A 45 -9.42 0.94 8.92
N PRO A 46 -9.57 2.19 9.36
CA PRO A 46 -8.83 3.31 8.79
C PRO A 46 -7.36 3.23 9.19
N LEU A 47 -6.46 3.44 8.24
CA LEU A 47 -5.02 3.41 8.46
C LEU A 47 -4.29 4.36 7.52
N SER A 48 -3.06 4.69 7.87
CA SER A 48 -2.12 5.38 7.00
C SER A 48 -1.13 4.36 6.44
N LEU A 49 -0.93 4.36 5.13
CA LEU A 49 0.09 3.57 4.45
C LEU A 49 1.30 4.43 4.09
N THR A 50 2.48 3.88 4.34
CA THR A 50 3.71 4.32 3.70
C THR A 50 4.29 3.15 2.92
N VAL A 51 4.59 3.37 1.64
CA VAL A 51 5.09 2.34 0.72
C VAL A 51 6.39 2.82 0.08
N PHE A 52 7.44 2.01 0.22
CA PHE A 52 8.78 2.29 -0.26
C PHE A 52 9.12 1.37 -1.44
N PRO A 53 9.77 1.87 -2.50
CA PRO A 53 10.41 0.99 -3.48
C PRO A 53 11.53 0.20 -2.81
N VAL A 54 11.66 -1.07 -3.20
CA VAL A 54 12.82 -1.90 -2.86
C VAL A 54 13.72 -1.93 -4.08
N ILE A 55 14.95 -1.48 -3.90
CA ILE A 55 15.92 -1.27 -4.97
C ILE A 55 17.10 -2.22 -4.73
N ASP A 56 17.57 -2.90 -5.78
CA ASP A 56 18.78 -3.72 -5.72
C ASP A 56 20.07 -2.88 -5.82
N GLU A 57 21.23 -3.52 -5.73
CA GLU A 57 22.53 -2.84 -5.83
C GLU A 57 22.78 -2.19 -7.21
N GLY A 58 22.09 -2.66 -8.26
CA GLY A 58 22.17 -2.12 -9.61
C GLY A 58 21.23 -0.93 -9.86
N GLY A 59 20.44 -0.52 -8.87
CA GLY A 59 19.46 0.56 -9.01
C GLY A 59 18.11 0.13 -9.60
N ASN A 60 17.87 -1.17 -9.77
CA ASN A 60 16.60 -1.66 -10.31
C ASN A 60 15.56 -1.78 -9.20
N ILE A 61 14.31 -1.42 -9.50
CA ILE A 61 13.18 -1.61 -8.59
C ILE A 61 12.75 -3.08 -8.65
N ILE A 62 13.05 -3.82 -7.59
CA ILE A 62 12.76 -5.26 -7.49
C ILE A 62 11.49 -5.56 -6.67
N GLY A 63 10.93 -4.55 -6.00
CA GLY A 63 9.71 -4.74 -5.21
C GLY A 63 9.27 -3.51 -4.43
N ALA A 64 8.48 -3.75 -3.40
CA ALA A 64 7.94 -2.73 -2.53
C ALA A 64 7.90 -3.21 -1.07
N SER A 65 8.18 -2.31 -0.13
CA SER A 65 7.94 -2.50 1.31
C SER A 65 6.79 -1.61 1.74
N LYS A 66 5.91 -2.11 2.61
CA LYS A 66 4.69 -1.41 3.04
C LYS A 66 4.62 -1.40 4.56
N ASN A 67 4.48 -0.21 5.12
CA ASN A 67 4.13 0.01 6.51
C ASN A 67 2.68 0.49 6.61
N ALA A 68 1.96 0.00 7.62
CA ALA A 68 0.61 0.42 7.94
C ALA A 68 0.57 0.86 9.41
N SER A 69 0.18 2.09 9.66
CA SER A 69 -0.03 2.63 11.00
C SER A 69 -1.49 2.99 11.23
N GLN A 70 -1.93 2.88 12.48
CA GLN A 70 -3.27 3.29 12.88
C GLN A 70 -3.45 4.79 12.53
N LEU A 71 -4.51 5.12 11.80
CA LEU A 71 -4.88 6.52 11.60
C LEU A 71 -5.58 7.02 12.87
N GLN A 72 -4.96 7.96 13.58
CA GLN A 72 -5.66 8.71 14.64
C GLN A 72 -6.49 9.80 13.98
N ILE A 73 -7.81 9.65 14.04
CA ILE A 73 -8.76 10.71 13.71
C ILE A 73 -9.13 11.32 15.07
N LEU A 74 -8.80 12.61 15.26
CA LEU A 74 -9.23 13.40 16.42
C LEU A 74 -10.70 13.80 16.28
#